data_AF-A0A938ESE3-F1
#
_entry.id   AF-A0A938ESE3-F1
#
_cell.length_a   1.000
_cell.length_b   1.000
_cell.length_c   1.000
_cell.angle_alpha   90.00
_cell.angle_beta   90.00
_cell.angle_gamma   90.00
#
_symmetry.space_group_name_H-M   'P 1'
#
loop_
_entity.id
_entity.type
_entity.pdbx_description
1 polymer ?
#
loop_
_entity_poly.entity_id
_entity_poly.type
_entity_poly.pdbx_seq_one_letter_code
_entity_poly.pdbx_strand_id
1 'polypeptide(L)'
;MHLRDPLLYRLKCLLLGKPLNRHTLNDQRLSKRHAYGILSSDCISSSAYGTEQILIALIPAFGLLAFSLLTPMVAVILCILLLVTLSYNNVISTYTKTGGAYIVARENLGVIPSQIAAVELIFGYIITVAIQSTAGVAAITSAFPALADYRLVLIFVAISTLTYINLRGVKDAGLFFVIPSYLFIGSMLTVFAFGLYRFFDGSLPKFDSNQPGLIEIGDEKLLLSFIVLVFILKAFANGSASLTGLEAISDSVAYFKTPEEKNARQTLVLMASTLALLIVGITWLAH
;
A
#
# COMPACT_ATOMS: atom_id res chain seq x y z
N MET A 1 -34.14 11.54 -35.41
CA MET A 1 -35.06 10.67 -34.66
C MET A 1 -34.23 9.86 -33.66
N HIS A 2 -34.12 10.29 -32.40
CA HIS A 2 -33.38 9.53 -31.38
C HIS A 2 -34.22 8.32 -30.98
N LEU A 3 -33.76 7.12 -31.35
CA LEU A 3 -34.33 5.86 -30.89
C LEU A 3 -34.36 5.88 -29.35
N ARG A 4 -35.50 5.50 -28.75
CA ARG A 4 -35.60 5.36 -27.29
C ARG A 4 -34.58 4.32 -26.84
N ASP A 5 -33.71 4.69 -25.91
CA ASP A 5 -32.77 3.73 -25.33
C ASP A 5 -33.47 2.48 -24.80
N PRO A 6 -32.93 1.27 -25.04
CA PRO A 6 -33.53 0.03 -24.58
C PRO A 6 -33.66 0.02 -23.06
N LEU A 7 -34.69 -0.67 -22.55
CA LEU A 7 -34.99 -0.74 -21.10
C LEU A 7 -33.77 -1.22 -20.29
N LEU A 8 -33.00 -2.18 -20.82
CA LEU A 8 -31.75 -2.65 -20.24
C LEU A 8 -30.69 -1.55 -20.10
N TYR A 9 -30.58 -0.66 -21.09
CA TYR A 9 -29.64 0.48 -21.03
C TYR A 9 -30.08 1.50 -20.00
N ARG A 10 -31.39 1.78 -19.90
CA ARG A 10 -31.93 2.70 -18.88
C ARG A 10 -31.76 2.15 -17.47
N LEU A 11 -32.02 0.85 -17.25
CA LEU A 11 -31.77 0.19 -15.98
C LEU A 11 -30.29 0.20 -15.62
N LYS A 12 -29.42 -0.08 -16.61
CA LYS A 12 -27.96 -0.01 -16.46
C LYS A 12 -27.50 1.41 -16.11
N CYS A 13 -28.05 2.44 -16.76
CA CYS A 13 -27.73 3.83 -16.44
C CYS A 13 -28.32 4.32 -15.12
N LEU A 14 -29.45 3.76 -14.68
CA LEU A 14 -30.01 4.02 -13.35
C LEU A 14 -29.12 3.42 -12.24
N LEU A 15 -28.65 2.19 -12.44
CA LEU A 15 -27.83 1.45 -11.46
C LEU A 15 -26.34 1.86 -11.49
N LEU A 16 -25.74 1.99 -12.67
CA LEU A 16 -24.31 2.23 -12.87
C LEU A 16 -23.98 3.64 -13.37
N GLY A 17 -24.97 4.54 -13.50
CA GLY A 17 -24.73 5.87 -14.04
C GLY A 17 -24.56 5.91 -15.56
N LYS A 18 -24.49 7.12 -16.11
CA LYS A 18 -24.26 7.34 -17.55
C LYS A 18 -22.79 7.06 -17.89
N PRO A 19 -22.49 6.53 -19.08
CA PRO A 19 -21.10 6.32 -19.50
C PRO A 19 -20.36 7.67 -19.55
N LEU A 20 -19.24 7.77 -18.83
CA LEU A 20 -18.37 8.94 -18.87
C LEU A 20 -17.66 9.01 -20.22
N ASN A 21 -17.69 10.19 -20.85
CA ASN A 21 -17.08 10.41 -22.15
C ASN A 21 -15.56 10.60 -21.98
N ARG A 22 -14.74 9.99 -22.85
CA ARG A 22 -13.26 10.08 -22.74
C ARG A 22 -12.75 11.52 -22.80
N HIS A 23 -13.47 12.41 -23.50
CA HIS A 23 -13.10 13.81 -23.64
C HIS A 23 -13.26 14.63 -22.34
N THR A 24 -14.21 14.29 -21.46
CA THR A 24 -14.39 14.98 -20.17
C THR A 24 -13.38 14.56 -19.11
N LEU A 25 -12.64 13.46 -19.31
CA LEU A 25 -11.62 12.95 -18.38
C LEU A 25 -10.26 13.68 -18.51
N ASN A 26 -9.93 14.18 -19.71
CA ASN A 26 -8.63 14.84 -19.95
C ASN A 26 -8.51 16.24 -19.31
N ASP A 27 -9.61 16.91 -19.00
CA ASP A 27 -9.60 18.24 -18.39
C ASP A 27 -9.42 18.23 -16.86
N GLN A 28 -9.45 17.06 -16.23
CA GLN A 28 -9.40 16.93 -14.77
C GLN A 28 -7.99 16.62 -14.25
N ARG A 29 -7.07 17.57 -14.40
CA ARG A 29 -5.72 17.46 -13.80
C ARG A 29 -5.77 17.66 -12.29
N LEU A 30 -5.20 16.72 -11.54
CA LEU A 30 -5.13 16.71 -10.09
C LEU A 30 -4.08 17.72 -9.58
N SER A 31 -4.46 18.51 -8.58
CA SER A 31 -3.47 19.29 -7.83
C SER A 31 -2.66 18.36 -6.92
N LYS A 32 -1.44 18.76 -6.57
CA LYS A 32 -0.51 17.96 -5.75
C LYS A 32 -1.13 17.37 -4.48
N ARG A 33 -1.97 18.14 -3.77
CA ARG A 33 -2.62 17.68 -2.53
C ARG A 33 -3.63 16.56 -2.77
N HIS A 34 -4.46 16.70 -3.81
CA HIS A 34 -5.42 15.66 -4.16
C HIS A 34 -4.73 14.44 -4.78
N ALA A 35 -3.74 14.68 -5.64
CA ALA A 35 -2.92 13.61 -6.22
C ALA A 35 -2.19 12.81 -5.15
N TYR A 36 -1.63 13.48 -4.12
CA TYR A 36 -1.06 12.80 -2.97
C TYR A 36 -2.12 11.91 -2.32
N GLY A 37 -3.22 12.47 -1.78
CA GLY A 37 -4.19 11.64 -1.05
C GLY A 37 -4.78 10.48 -1.87
N ILE A 38 -5.07 10.68 -3.15
CA ILE A 38 -5.65 9.63 -4.00
C ILE A 38 -4.62 8.57 -4.37
N LEU A 39 -3.45 8.99 -4.88
CA LEU A 39 -2.46 8.07 -5.45
C LEU A 39 -1.56 7.43 -4.39
N SER A 40 -1.38 8.08 -3.24
CA SER A 40 -0.60 7.52 -2.14
C SER A 40 -1.38 6.58 -1.24
N SER A 41 -2.71 6.51 -1.38
CA SER A 41 -3.54 5.71 -0.49
C SER A 41 -3.15 4.23 -0.50
N ASP A 42 -2.80 3.68 -1.66
CA ASP A 42 -2.35 2.29 -1.80
C ASP A 42 -1.07 2.06 -0.97
N CYS A 43 -0.03 2.81 -1.30
CA CYS A 43 1.27 2.81 -0.62
C CYS A 43 1.17 3.02 0.90
N ILE A 44 0.38 4.00 1.34
CA ILE A 44 0.17 4.29 2.76
C ILE A 44 -0.57 3.15 3.45
N SER A 45 -1.58 2.56 2.81
CA SER A 45 -2.32 1.43 3.38
C SER A 45 -1.44 0.20 3.58
N SER A 46 -0.43 0.00 2.73
CA SER A 46 0.55 -1.09 2.84
C SER A 46 1.39 -1.04 4.11
N SER A 47 1.58 0.15 4.69
CA SER A 47 2.23 0.29 6.00
C SER A 47 1.46 -0.34 7.15
N ALA A 48 0.13 -0.46 7.03
CA ALA A 48 -0.73 -0.95 8.09
C ALA A 48 -0.56 -2.45 8.37
N TYR A 49 -0.20 -3.24 7.36
CA TYR A 49 0.00 -4.69 7.49
C TYR A 49 1.45 -5.12 7.29
N GLY A 50 2.28 -4.29 6.64
CA GLY A 50 3.65 -4.67 6.26
C GLY A 50 4.53 -5.19 7.41
N THR A 51 4.63 -4.42 8.49
CA THR A 51 5.38 -4.80 9.69
C THR A 51 4.81 -6.04 10.37
N GLU A 52 3.49 -6.21 10.35
CA GLU A 52 2.83 -7.39 10.91
C GLU A 52 3.14 -8.66 10.08
N GLN A 53 3.14 -8.55 8.75
CA GLN A 53 3.43 -9.70 7.86
C GLN A 53 4.86 -10.21 7.98
N ILE A 54 5.80 -9.33 8.35
CA ILE A 54 7.15 -9.72 8.77
C ILE A 54 7.10 -10.62 9.99
N LEU A 55 6.41 -10.17 11.05
CA LEU A 55 6.34 -10.89 12.32
C LEU A 55 5.61 -12.22 12.17
N ILE A 56 4.50 -12.26 11.41
CA ILE A 56 3.78 -13.50 11.11
C ILE A 56 4.70 -14.53 10.43
N ALA A 57 5.64 -14.09 9.61
CA ALA A 57 6.62 -14.98 9.00
C ALA A 57 7.74 -15.41 9.96
N LEU A 58 8.25 -14.52 10.82
CA LEU A 58 9.38 -14.82 11.71
C LEU A 58 8.99 -15.57 12.99
N ILE A 59 7.85 -15.23 13.61
CA ILE A 59 7.41 -15.80 14.90
C ILE A 59 7.43 -17.34 14.91
N PRO A 60 6.96 -18.05 13.87
CA PRO A 60 6.98 -19.52 13.86
C PRO A 60 8.38 -20.15 14.00
N ALA A 61 9.43 -19.46 13.55
CA ALA A 61 10.80 -19.98 13.57
C ALA A 61 11.66 -19.38 14.69
N PHE A 62 11.39 -18.13 15.07
CA PHE A 62 12.23 -17.36 15.99
C PHE A 62 11.54 -17.01 17.31
N GLY A 63 10.23 -17.24 17.44
CA GLY A 63 9.46 -16.86 18.63
C GLY A 63 9.61 -15.36 18.93
N LEU A 64 9.93 -15.02 20.18
CA LEU A 64 10.16 -13.63 20.61
C LEU A 64 11.41 -12.99 19.98
N LEU A 65 12.41 -13.77 19.50
CA LEU A 65 13.55 -13.21 18.76
C LEU A 65 13.13 -12.55 17.42
N ALA A 66 11.92 -12.85 16.92
CA ALA A 66 11.38 -12.18 15.74
C ALA A 66 11.37 -10.65 15.90
N PHE A 67 11.12 -10.14 17.11
CA PHE A 67 11.06 -8.71 17.40
C PHE A 67 12.44 -8.04 17.41
N SER A 68 13.52 -8.76 17.71
CA SER A 68 14.89 -8.25 17.54
C SER A 68 15.35 -8.27 16.08
N LEU A 69 14.88 -9.25 15.29
CA LEU A 69 15.14 -9.34 13.85
C LEU A 69 14.30 -8.37 13.02
N LEU A 70 13.22 -7.82 13.59
CA LEU A 70 12.36 -6.85 12.94
C LEU A 70 13.13 -5.59 12.52
N THR A 71 13.89 -4.99 13.44
CA THR A 71 14.65 -3.75 13.22
C THR A 71 15.65 -3.84 12.06
N PRO A 72 16.57 -4.83 12.00
CA PRO A 72 17.50 -4.93 10.86
C PRO A 72 16.77 -5.22 9.55
N MET A 73 15.67 -5.98 9.57
CA MET A 73 14.93 -6.27 8.34
C MET A 73 14.18 -5.05 7.81
N VAL A 74 13.60 -4.25 8.70
CA VAL A 74 12.99 -2.97 8.35
C VAL A 74 14.04 -2.00 7.80
N ALA A 75 15.26 -1.99 8.33
CA ALA A 75 16.35 -1.19 7.77
C ALA A 75 16.67 -1.59 6.31
N VAL A 76 16.67 -2.89 5.99
CA VAL A 76 16.83 -3.37 4.61
C VAL A 76 15.65 -2.91 3.72
N ILE A 77 14.42 -3.02 4.21
CA ILE A 77 13.21 -2.57 3.48
C ILE A 77 13.26 -1.06 3.21
N LEU A 78 13.70 -0.25 4.18
CA LEU A 78 13.87 1.20 4.00
C LEU A 78 14.99 1.55 3.02
N CYS A 79 16.07 0.76 2.99
CA CYS A 79 17.11 0.90 1.98
C CYS A 79 16.54 0.65 0.56
N ILE A 80 15.73 -0.39 0.41
CA ILE A 80 15.06 -0.68 -0.87
C ILE A 80 14.05 0.41 -1.22
N LEU A 81 13.26 0.89 -0.26
CA LEU A 81 12.35 2.02 -0.46
C LEU A 81 13.11 3.22 -1.02
N LEU A 82 14.28 3.55 -0.47
CA LEU A 82 15.12 4.63 -0.96
C LEU A 82 15.58 4.37 -2.41
N LEU A 83 16.13 3.20 -2.69
CA LEU A 83 16.61 2.83 -4.03
C LEU A 83 15.48 2.88 -5.07
N VAL A 84 14.32 2.31 -4.76
CA VAL A 84 13.14 2.30 -5.62
C VAL A 84 12.60 3.70 -5.82
N THR A 85 12.56 4.53 -4.78
CA THR A 85 12.14 5.94 -4.87
C THR A 85 13.06 6.72 -5.80
N LEU A 86 14.39 6.55 -5.69
CA LEU A 86 15.35 7.20 -6.57
C LEU A 86 15.20 6.71 -8.02
N SER A 87 14.97 5.41 -8.22
CA SER A 87 14.72 4.81 -9.54
C SER A 87 13.47 5.40 -10.19
N TYR A 88 12.32 5.42 -9.49
CA TYR A 88 11.10 6.02 -10.00
C TYR A 88 11.23 7.53 -10.23
N ASN A 89 12.03 8.23 -9.42
CA ASN A 89 12.30 9.65 -9.63
C ASN A 89 12.96 9.90 -11.00
N ASN A 90 13.90 9.04 -11.39
CA ASN A 90 14.54 9.08 -12.70
C ASN A 90 13.55 8.71 -13.81
N VAL A 91 12.75 7.65 -13.63
CA VAL A 91 11.73 7.24 -14.61
C VAL A 91 10.74 8.37 -14.87
N ILE A 92 10.21 9.02 -13.84
CA ILE A 92 9.27 10.14 -13.97
C ILE A 92 9.90 11.32 -14.71
N SER A 93 11.21 11.58 -14.52
CA SER A 93 11.92 12.66 -15.22
C SER A 93 12.02 12.43 -16.73
N THR A 94 12.11 11.17 -17.15
CA THR A 94 12.22 10.78 -18.57
C THR A 94 10.84 10.59 -19.20
N TYR A 95 9.89 10.00 -18.48
CA TYR A 95 8.59 9.55 -18.99
C TYR A 95 7.42 10.41 -18.48
N THR A 96 7.27 11.61 -19.06
CA THR A 96 6.33 12.62 -18.55
C THR A 96 4.90 12.52 -19.11
N LYS A 97 4.71 11.93 -20.30
CA LYS A 97 3.40 11.93 -21.01
C LYS A 97 2.63 10.61 -20.94
N THR A 98 3.35 9.50 -20.87
CA THR A 98 2.80 8.13 -20.77
C THR A 98 3.67 7.37 -19.79
N GLY A 99 3.54 7.73 -18.52
CA GLY A 99 4.24 7.07 -17.42
C GLY A 99 3.65 5.69 -17.18
N GLY A 100 4.53 4.70 -17.04
CA GLY A 100 4.19 3.42 -16.42
C GLY A 100 5.02 2.25 -16.90
N ALA A 101 5.09 1.21 -16.07
CA ALA A 101 6.03 0.09 -16.26
C ALA A 101 5.90 -0.57 -17.65
N TYR A 102 4.68 -0.66 -18.20
CA TYR A 102 4.44 -1.16 -19.56
C TYR A 102 5.14 -0.34 -20.65
N ILE A 103 4.99 0.99 -20.63
CA ILE A 103 5.55 1.87 -21.68
C ILE A 103 7.07 1.88 -21.58
N VAL A 104 7.60 1.98 -20.36
CA VAL A 104 9.05 1.92 -20.10
C VAL A 104 9.62 0.59 -20.60
N ALA A 105 9.00 -0.54 -20.26
CA ALA A 105 9.44 -1.85 -20.74
C ALA A 105 9.34 -1.99 -22.26
N ARG A 106 8.30 -1.42 -22.89
CA ARG A 106 8.10 -1.51 -24.33
C ARG A 106 9.16 -0.76 -25.12
N GLU A 107 9.51 0.44 -24.67
CA GLU A 107 10.51 1.27 -25.35
C GLU A 107 11.94 0.75 -25.16
N ASN A 108 12.25 0.13 -24.02
CA ASN A 108 13.62 -0.31 -23.71
C ASN A 108 13.89 -1.80 -24.02
N LEU A 109 12.89 -2.67 -23.88
CA LEU A 109 13.05 -4.13 -23.97
C LEU A 109 12.21 -4.76 -25.08
N GLY A 110 11.34 -3.98 -25.74
CA GLY A 110 10.48 -4.44 -26.81
C GLY A 110 9.15 -5.04 -26.33
N VAL A 111 8.43 -5.64 -27.28
CA VAL A 111 7.01 -6.00 -27.09
C VAL A 111 6.82 -7.14 -26.10
N ILE A 112 7.57 -8.24 -26.22
CA ILE A 112 7.36 -9.43 -25.38
C ILE A 112 7.61 -9.11 -23.89
N PRO A 113 8.73 -8.48 -23.49
CA PRO A 113 8.94 -8.14 -22.08
C PRO A 113 7.92 -7.14 -21.54
N SER A 114 7.44 -6.21 -22.39
CA SER A 114 6.39 -5.27 -21.97
C SER A 114 5.07 -5.95 -21.66
N GLN A 115 4.71 -7.02 -22.37
CA GLN A 115 3.49 -7.78 -22.09
C GLN A 115 3.56 -8.47 -20.72
N ILE A 116 4.74 -8.96 -20.33
CA ILE A 116 4.95 -9.51 -18.98
C ILE A 116 4.69 -8.43 -17.93
N ALA A 117 5.23 -7.22 -18.12
CA ALA A 117 4.97 -6.08 -17.24
C ALA A 117 3.49 -5.70 -17.16
N ALA A 118 2.75 -5.75 -18.29
CA ALA A 118 1.32 -5.48 -18.29
C ALA A 118 0.51 -6.54 -17.53
N VAL A 119 0.85 -7.82 -17.70
CA VAL A 119 0.20 -8.92 -16.98
C VAL A 119 0.49 -8.81 -15.48
N GLU A 120 1.74 -8.53 -15.12
CA GLU A 120 2.16 -8.34 -13.72
C GLU A 120 1.37 -7.22 -13.05
N LEU A 121 1.22 -6.05 -13.70
CA LEU A 121 0.40 -4.95 -13.18
C LEU A 121 -1.07 -5.32 -12.97
N ILE A 122 -1.67 -6.09 -13.90
CA ILE A 122 -3.07 -6.53 -13.77
C ILE A 122 -3.22 -7.47 -12.56
N PHE A 123 -2.31 -8.43 -12.39
CA PHE A 123 -2.30 -9.30 -11.22
C PHE A 123 -2.05 -8.51 -9.94
N GLY A 124 -1.12 -7.55 -9.98
CA GLY A 124 -0.84 -6.62 -8.90
C GLY A 124 -2.12 -5.93 -8.42
N TYR A 125 -2.89 -5.32 -9.32
CA TYR A 125 -4.14 -4.66 -8.94
C TYR A 125 -5.20 -5.61 -8.37
N ILE A 126 -5.32 -6.84 -8.87
CA ILE A 126 -6.25 -7.84 -8.32
C ILE A 126 -5.83 -8.22 -6.89
N ILE A 127 -4.54 -8.50 -6.70
CA ILE A 127 -3.97 -8.88 -5.41
C ILE A 127 -4.09 -7.73 -4.41
N THR A 128 -3.81 -6.50 -4.82
CA THR A 128 -3.94 -5.30 -3.99
C THR A 128 -5.35 -5.14 -3.44
N VAL A 129 -6.39 -5.25 -4.29
CA VAL A 129 -7.79 -5.17 -3.83
C VAL A 129 -8.10 -6.28 -2.82
N ALA A 130 -7.61 -7.49 -3.06
CA ALA A 130 -7.83 -8.62 -2.16
C ALA A 130 -7.14 -8.42 -0.79
N ILE A 131 -5.87 -8.02 -0.79
CA ILE A 131 -5.08 -7.81 0.42
C ILE A 131 -5.64 -6.64 1.22
N GLN A 132 -5.85 -5.47 0.61
CA GLN A 132 -6.35 -4.30 1.32
C GLN A 132 -7.75 -4.52 1.90
N SER A 133 -8.66 -5.17 1.16
CA SER A 133 -10.00 -5.48 1.68
C SER A 133 -9.93 -6.45 2.87
N THR A 134 -9.03 -7.43 2.80
CA THR A 134 -8.82 -8.39 3.88
C THR A 134 -8.21 -7.72 5.11
N ALA A 135 -7.17 -6.89 4.93
CA ALA A 135 -6.51 -6.15 6.01
C ALA A 135 -7.47 -5.14 6.67
N GLY A 136 -8.29 -4.44 5.87
CA GLY A 136 -9.32 -3.53 6.40
C GLY A 136 -10.37 -4.25 7.25
N VAL A 137 -10.86 -5.40 6.80
CA VAL A 137 -11.81 -6.23 7.58
C VAL A 137 -11.13 -6.82 8.82
N ALA A 138 -9.86 -7.21 8.74
CA ALA A 138 -9.09 -7.66 9.90
C ALA A 138 -9.04 -6.56 10.98
N ALA A 139 -8.75 -5.31 10.60
CA ALA A 139 -8.77 -4.17 11.51
C ALA A 139 -10.16 -3.93 12.14
N ILE A 140 -11.25 -4.03 11.35
CA ILE A 140 -12.62 -3.90 11.86
C ILE A 140 -12.93 -5.00 12.88
N THR A 141 -12.59 -6.25 12.58
CA THR A 141 -12.88 -7.37 13.48
C THR A 141 -11.97 -7.41 14.71
N SER A 142 -10.80 -6.77 14.64
CA SER A 142 -9.95 -6.51 15.81
C SER A 142 -10.62 -5.51 16.76
N ALA A 143 -11.23 -4.45 16.23
CA ALA A 143 -11.97 -3.47 17.03
C ALA A 143 -13.33 -4.00 17.53
N PHE A 144 -14.02 -4.84 16.73
CA PHE A 144 -15.33 -5.41 17.04
C PHE A 144 -15.31 -6.93 16.90
N PRO A 145 -14.87 -7.68 17.93
CA PRO A 145 -14.69 -9.14 17.86
C PRO A 145 -15.98 -9.92 17.52
N ALA A 146 -17.15 -9.38 17.86
CA ALA A 146 -18.45 -9.99 17.52
C ALA A 146 -18.69 -10.14 16.00
N LEU A 147 -17.93 -9.42 15.17
CA LEU A 147 -17.99 -9.52 13.70
C LEU A 147 -17.06 -10.59 13.12
N ALA A 148 -16.28 -11.29 13.94
CA ALA A 148 -15.27 -12.24 13.47
C ALA A 148 -15.84 -13.39 12.63
N ASP A 149 -17.04 -13.90 12.96
CA ASP A 149 -17.69 -14.96 12.19
C ASP A 149 -18.17 -14.49 10.80
N TYR A 150 -18.30 -13.17 10.61
CA TYR A 150 -18.77 -12.57 9.37
C TYR A 150 -17.65 -12.01 8.47
N ARG A 151 -16.37 -12.32 8.76
CA ARG A 151 -15.21 -11.79 8.02
C ARG A 151 -15.34 -11.92 6.50
N LEU A 152 -15.67 -13.11 6.01
CA LEU A 152 -15.80 -13.34 4.56
C LEU A 152 -16.93 -12.49 3.94
N VAL A 153 -18.08 -12.40 4.63
CA VAL A 153 -19.22 -11.60 4.17
C VAL A 153 -18.83 -10.13 4.10
N LEU A 154 -18.15 -9.60 5.12
CA LEU A 154 -17.67 -8.22 5.14
C LEU A 154 -16.69 -7.92 4.00
N ILE A 155 -15.77 -8.84 3.70
CA ILE A 155 -14.83 -8.70 2.58
C ILE A 155 -15.58 -8.61 1.25
N PHE A 156 -16.50 -9.55 0.98
CA PHE A 156 -17.28 -9.53 -0.26
C PHE A 156 -18.18 -8.30 -0.38
N VAL A 157 -18.77 -7.85 0.73
CA VAL A 157 -19.58 -6.62 0.76
C VAL A 157 -18.69 -5.40 0.47
N ALA A 158 -17.50 -5.31 1.07
CA ALA A 158 -16.57 -4.22 0.81
C ALA A 158 -16.14 -4.16 -0.66
N ILE A 159 -15.70 -5.29 -1.23
CA ILE A 159 -15.32 -5.39 -2.64
C ILE A 159 -16.50 -5.03 -3.54
N SER A 160 -17.68 -5.61 -3.32
CA SER A 160 -18.88 -5.35 -4.12
C SER A 160 -19.29 -3.87 -4.06
N THR A 161 -19.18 -3.26 -2.89
CA THR A 161 -19.45 -1.83 -2.69
C THR A 161 -18.46 -0.96 -3.44
N LEU A 162 -17.16 -1.25 -3.33
CA LEU A 162 -16.11 -0.54 -4.08
C LEU A 162 -16.30 -0.71 -5.59
N THR A 163 -16.62 -1.91 -6.07
CA THR A 163 -16.94 -2.17 -7.48
C THR A 163 -18.15 -1.34 -7.91
N TYR A 164 -19.23 -1.33 -7.14
CA TYR A 164 -20.42 -0.55 -7.44
C TYR A 164 -20.13 0.96 -7.50
N ILE A 165 -19.40 1.51 -6.53
CA ILE A 165 -18.98 2.92 -6.50
C ILE A 165 -18.12 3.27 -7.72
N ASN A 166 -17.18 2.39 -8.07
CA ASN A 166 -16.30 2.56 -9.23
C ASN A 166 -17.08 2.52 -10.56
N LEU A 167 -18.03 1.59 -10.69
CA LEU A 167 -18.89 1.50 -11.88
C LEU A 167 -19.81 2.70 -12.02
N ARG A 168 -20.31 3.25 -10.90
CA ARG A 168 -21.17 4.43 -10.88
C ARG A 168 -20.46 5.73 -11.26
N GLY A 169 -19.12 5.72 -11.33
CA GLY A 169 -18.34 6.90 -11.71
C GLY A 169 -18.29 7.98 -10.63
N VAL A 170 -18.49 7.62 -9.36
CA VAL A 170 -18.45 8.57 -8.21
C VAL A 170 -17.04 9.17 -8.01
N LYS A 171 -16.04 8.72 -8.79
CA LYS A 171 -14.68 9.29 -8.86
C LYS A 171 -14.66 10.80 -9.16
N ASP A 172 -15.75 11.38 -9.67
CA ASP A 172 -15.90 12.83 -9.85
C ASP A 172 -15.89 13.63 -8.52
N ALA A 173 -16.03 12.97 -7.37
CA ALA A 173 -15.93 13.58 -6.04
C ALA A 173 -14.53 13.40 -5.43
N GLY A 174 -13.49 13.96 -6.07
CA GLY A 174 -12.09 13.81 -5.66
C GLY A 174 -11.76 14.22 -4.20
N LEU A 175 -12.67 14.89 -3.48
CA LEU A 175 -12.51 15.19 -2.06
C LEU A 175 -12.81 13.98 -1.16
N PHE A 176 -13.82 13.16 -1.50
CA PHE A 176 -14.25 12.04 -0.65
C PHE A 176 -13.20 10.94 -0.57
N PHE A 177 -12.44 10.73 -1.65
CA PHE A 177 -11.37 9.73 -1.73
C PHE A 177 -10.05 10.18 -1.06
N VAL A 178 -9.89 11.46 -0.77
CA VAL A 178 -8.66 12.01 -0.16
C VAL A 178 -8.71 11.96 1.37
N ILE A 179 -9.90 12.11 1.95
CA ILE A 179 -10.10 12.21 3.40
C ILE A 179 -9.56 10.97 4.17
N PRO A 180 -9.86 9.72 3.75
CA PRO A 180 -9.43 8.54 4.52
C PRO A 180 -7.91 8.44 4.68
N SER A 181 -7.15 8.76 3.64
CA SER A 181 -5.68 8.64 3.66
C SER A 181 -5.05 9.65 4.61
N TYR A 182 -5.53 10.90 4.60
CA TYR A 182 -5.07 11.92 5.55
C TYR A 182 -5.50 11.64 6.98
N LEU A 183 -6.72 11.12 7.18
CA LEU A 183 -7.19 10.69 8.49
C LEU A 183 -6.32 9.56 9.04
N PHE A 184 -6.00 8.56 8.21
CA PHE A 184 -5.10 7.47 8.59
C PHE A 184 -3.73 7.99 9.02
N ILE A 185 -3.09 8.84 8.21
CA ILE A 185 -1.80 9.46 8.57
C ILE A 185 -1.92 10.21 9.90
N GLY A 186 -2.94 11.06 10.06
CA GLY A 186 -3.15 11.83 11.29
C GLY A 186 -3.34 10.94 12.52
N SER A 187 -4.10 9.84 12.38
CA SER A 187 -4.33 8.88 13.44
C SER A 187 -3.04 8.15 13.84
N MET A 188 -2.23 7.70 12.88
CA MET A 188 -0.95 7.05 13.16
C MET A 188 0.05 8.00 13.81
N LEU A 189 0.15 9.25 13.34
CA LEU A 189 1.00 10.26 13.98
C LEU A 189 0.57 10.53 15.43
N THR A 190 -0.73 10.49 15.71
CA THR A 190 -1.26 10.61 17.08
C THR A 190 -0.82 9.43 17.93
N VAL A 191 -0.94 8.19 17.42
CA VAL A 191 -0.45 6.98 18.10
C VAL A 191 1.04 7.08 18.41
N PHE A 192 1.86 7.53 17.45
CA PHE A 192 3.30 7.71 17.65
C PHE A 192 3.62 8.78 18.70
N ALA A 193 2.91 9.91 18.68
CA ALA A 193 3.07 10.97 19.67
C ALA A 193 2.73 10.48 21.10
N PHE A 194 1.63 9.74 21.27
CA PHE A 194 1.28 9.14 22.55
C PHE A 194 2.28 8.05 22.98
N GLY A 195 2.78 7.26 22.05
CA GLY A 195 3.84 6.28 22.30
C GLY A 195 5.12 6.93 22.82
N LEU A 196 5.58 8.00 22.19
CA LEU A 196 6.73 8.80 22.63
C LEU A 196 6.47 9.42 24.01
N TYR A 197 5.29 9.99 24.24
CA TYR A 197 4.92 10.55 25.54
C TYR A 197 5.01 9.49 26.65
N ARG A 198 4.39 8.31 26.45
CA ARG A 198 4.44 7.20 27.42
C ARG A 198 5.85 6.61 27.58
N PHE A 199 6.68 6.69 26.55
CA PHE A 199 8.08 6.27 26.64
C PHE A 199 8.87 7.16 27.60
N PHE A 200 8.71 8.48 27.52
CA PHE A 200 9.38 9.43 28.43
C PHE A 200 8.83 9.41 29.84
N ASP A 201 7.52 9.18 29.99
CA ASP A 201 6.85 9.03 31.28
C ASP A 201 7.11 7.65 31.95
N GLY A 202 7.76 6.72 31.23
CA GLY A 202 8.04 5.37 31.72
C GLY A 202 6.81 4.47 31.85
N SER A 203 5.62 4.94 31.45
CA SER A 203 4.36 4.22 31.51
C SER A 203 4.09 3.33 30.28
N LEU A 204 5.02 3.29 29.32
CA LEU A 204 4.95 2.39 28.17
C LEU A 204 5.28 0.95 28.60
N PRO A 205 4.33 -0.02 28.47
CA PRO A 205 4.61 -1.41 28.79
C PRO A 205 5.73 -1.94 27.90
N LYS A 206 6.82 -2.42 28.50
CA LYS A 206 7.89 -3.12 27.80
C LYS A 206 7.76 -4.60 28.15
N PHE A 207 7.59 -5.43 27.14
CA PHE A 207 7.66 -6.88 27.33
C PHE A 207 9.12 -7.28 27.32
N ASP A 208 9.55 -8.01 28.34
CA ASP A 208 10.94 -8.45 28.43
C ASP A 208 11.25 -9.40 27.28
N SER A 209 12.33 -9.13 26.55
CA SER A 209 12.82 -9.97 25.46
C SER A 209 13.52 -11.23 25.97
N ASN A 210 13.86 -11.30 27.26
CA ASN A 210 14.47 -12.48 27.91
C ASN A 210 13.45 -13.28 28.74
N GLN A 211 12.44 -13.87 28.10
CA GLN A 211 11.59 -14.87 28.73
C GLN A 211 12.20 -16.29 28.67
N PRO A 212 11.98 -17.14 29.69
CA PRO A 212 12.45 -18.52 29.66
C PRO A 212 11.77 -19.28 28.50
N GLY A 213 12.57 -19.86 27.60
CA GLY A 213 12.10 -20.54 26.38
C GLY A 213 12.45 -19.82 25.08
N LEU A 214 13.11 -18.66 25.13
CA LEU A 214 13.73 -18.08 23.94
C LEU A 214 14.96 -18.89 23.51
N ILE A 215 15.09 -19.02 22.20
CA ILE A 215 16.31 -19.45 21.54
C ILE A 215 17.36 -18.36 21.80
N GLU A 216 18.57 -18.71 22.25
CA GLU A 216 19.64 -17.73 22.41
C GLU A 216 20.22 -17.33 21.04
N ILE A 217 20.43 -16.03 20.82
CA ILE A 217 21.16 -15.53 19.65
C ILE A 217 22.62 -15.96 19.81
N GLY A 218 23.08 -16.91 19.00
CA GLY A 218 24.48 -17.37 18.99
C GLY A 218 24.68 -18.88 18.94
N ASP A 219 23.61 -19.69 19.00
CA ASP A 219 23.75 -21.13 18.77
C ASP A 219 24.01 -21.38 17.27
N GLU A 220 25.28 -21.58 16.91
CA GLU A 220 25.78 -21.69 15.53
C GLU A 220 25.02 -22.75 14.72
N LYS A 221 24.44 -23.75 15.37
CA LYS A 221 23.67 -24.83 14.72
C LYS A 221 22.31 -24.36 14.19
N LEU A 222 21.69 -23.35 14.81
CA LEU A 222 20.37 -22.88 14.43
C LEU A 222 20.43 -21.80 13.34
N LEU A 223 21.33 -20.83 13.47
CA LEU A 223 21.47 -19.72 12.49
C LEU A 223 21.94 -20.16 11.10
N LEU A 224 22.61 -21.32 10.99
CA LEU A 224 23.10 -21.90 9.73
C LEU A 224 22.15 -22.94 9.11
N SER A 225 21.01 -23.22 9.74
CA SER A 225 20.03 -24.16 9.17
C SER A 225 19.33 -23.53 7.97
N PHE A 226 19.30 -24.24 6.84
CA PHE A 226 18.62 -23.80 5.60
C PHE A 226 17.19 -23.29 5.84
N ILE A 227 16.48 -23.90 6.80
CA ILE A 227 15.14 -23.52 7.22
C ILE A 227 15.09 -22.07 7.74
N VAL A 228 16.03 -21.67 8.61
CA VAL A 228 16.10 -20.33 9.21
C VAL A 228 16.33 -19.28 8.13
N LEU A 229 17.20 -19.56 7.15
CA LEU A 229 17.40 -18.68 5.99
C LEU A 229 16.11 -18.52 5.18
N VAL A 230 15.37 -19.61 4.92
CA VAL A 230 14.07 -19.54 4.22
C VAL A 230 13.07 -18.68 4.98
N PHE A 231 13.02 -18.78 6.32
CA PHE A 231 12.14 -17.93 7.13
C PHE A 231 12.52 -16.45 7.07
N ILE A 232 13.81 -16.12 7.10
CA ILE A 232 14.28 -14.73 6.93
C ILE A 232 13.90 -14.20 5.54
N LEU A 233 14.17 -14.98 4.48
CA LEU A 233 13.83 -14.59 3.11
C LEU A 233 12.32 -14.45 2.91
N LYS A 234 11.53 -15.34 3.52
CA LYS A 234 10.07 -15.26 3.51
C LYS A 234 9.58 -14.01 4.23
N ALA A 235 10.16 -13.69 5.38
CA ALA A 235 9.78 -12.51 6.13
C ALA A 235 10.17 -11.22 5.39
N PHE A 236 11.32 -11.20 4.73
CA PHE A 236 11.72 -10.11 3.85
C PHE A 236 10.77 -9.95 2.65
N ALA A 237 10.41 -11.04 1.98
CA ALA A 237 9.45 -11.01 0.87
C ALA A 237 8.09 -10.47 1.33
N ASN A 238 7.58 -10.96 2.47
CA ASN A 238 6.34 -10.46 3.08
C ASN A 238 6.43 -8.97 3.45
N GLY A 239 7.56 -8.54 4.04
CA GLY A 239 7.79 -7.15 4.42
C GLY A 239 7.92 -6.19 3.23
N SER A 240 8.49 -6.66 2.11
CA SER A 240 8.60 -5.88 0.87
C SER A 240 7.24 -5.50 0.27
N ALA A 241 6.17 -6.21 0.62
CA ALA A 241 4.80 -5.83 0.24
C ALA A 241 4.41 -4.45 0.78
N SER A 242 5.08 -3.94 1.82
CA SER A 242 4.92 -2.56 2.32
C SER A 242 5.28 -1.49 1.28
N LEU A 243 6.08 -1.84 0.28
CA LEU A 243 6.58 -0.95 -0.76
C LEU A 243 5.66 -0.90 -2.00
N THR A 244 4.62 -1.74 -2.05
CA THR A 244 3.63 -1.72 -3.13
C THR A 244 2.86 -0.41 -3.14
N GLY A 245 2.44 0.04 -4.33
CA GLY A 245 1.76 1.31 -4.51
C GLY A 245 2.68 2.51 -4.80
N LEU A 246 4.01 2.34 -4.77
CA LEU A 246 4.96 3.36 -5.24
C LEU A 246 4.77 3.67 -6.74
N GLU A 247 4.46 2.62 -7.50
CA GLU A 247 4.17 2.64 -8.93
C GLU A 247 2.94 3.46 -9.30
N ALA A 248 1.98 3.62 -8.37
CA ALA A 248 0.75 4.35 -8.63
C ALA A 248 1.00 5.81 -9.04
N ILE A 249 2.02 6.45 -8.45
CA ILE A 249 2.43 7.82 -8.82
C ILE A 249 3.16 7.84 -10.17
N SER A 250 4.04 6.88 -10.43
CA SER A 250 4.78 6.83 -11.71
C SER A 250 3.88 6.51 -12.91
N ASP A 251 2.83 5.72 -12.70
CA ASP A 251 1.85 5.39 -13.74
C ASP A 251 0.86 6.54 -14.01
N SER A 252 0.76 7.46 -13.03
CA SER A 252 -0.24 8.53 -13.01
C SER A 252 0.32 9.93 -13.30
N VAL A 253 1.55 10.04 -13.82
CA VAL A 253 2.22 11.33 -14.06
C VAL A 253 1.37 12.27 -14.92
N ALA A 254 0.69 11.73 -15.93
CA ALA A 254 -0.17 12.51 -16.84
C ALA A 254 -1.39 13.16 -16.15
N TYR A 255 -1.79 12.67 -14.97
CA TYR A 255 -2.91 13.23 -14.21
C TYR A 255 -2.52 14.46 -13.37
N PHE A 256 -1.22 14.76 -13.22
CA PHE A 256 -0.80 15.93 -12.46
C PHE A 256 -1.01 17.23 -13.25
N LYS A 257 -1.20 18.34 -12.53
CA LYS A 257 -1.13 19.69 -13.13
C LYS A 257 0.29 20.01 -13.61
N THR A 258 0.38 20.80 -14.68
CA THR A 258 1.66 21.33 -15.19
C THR A 258 2.38 22.17 -14.14
N PRO A 259 3.72 22.06 -14.01
CA PRO A 259 4.59 21.07 -14.63
C PRO A 259 4.42 19.66 -14.01
N GLU A 260 4.02 18.68 -14.82
CA GLU A 260 3.60 17.34 -14.37
C GLU A 260 4.75 16.61 -13.67
N GLU A 261 5.92 16.61 -14.30
CA GLU A 261 7.13 15.94 -13.81
C GLU A 261 7.51 16.38 -12.39
N LYS A 262 7.65 17.70 -12.18
CA LYS A 262 8.04 18.26 -10.88
C LYS A 262 7.02 17.94 -9.80
N ASN A 263 5.73 18.02 -10.14
CA ASN A 263 4.66 17.73 -9.20
C ASN A 263 4.61 16.25 -8.84
N ALA A 264 4.74 15.35 -9.80
CA ALA A 264 4.79 13.91 -9.58
C ALA A 264 6.01 13.51 -8.73
N ARG A 265 7.22 13.99 -9.07
CA ARG A 265 8.46 13.70 -8.32
C ARG A 265 8.38 14.16 -6.86
N GLN A 266 7.89 15.37 -6.61
CA GLN A 266 7.72 15.89 -5.25
C GLN A 266 6.68 15.08 -4.46
N THR A 267 5.62 14.61 -5.13
CA THR A 267 4.59 13.77 -4.51
C THR A 267 5.13 12.39 -4.18
N LEU A 268 5.92 11.79 -5.07
CA LEU A 268 6.61 10.52 -4.86
C LEU A 268 7.53 10.58 -3.65
N VAL A 269 8.38 11.61 -3.56
CA VAL A 269 9.30 11.78 -2.42
C VAL A 269 8.51 11.97 -1.12
N LEU A 270 7.47 12.81 -1.12
CA LEU A 270 6.63 13.00 0.05
C LEU A 270 5.98 11.68 0.50
N MET A 271 5.44 10.92 -0.44
CA MET A 271 4.81 9.62 -0.16
C MET A 271 5.83 8.63 0.41
N ALA A 272 7.00 8.48 -0.22
CA ALA A 272 8.05 7.59 0.27
C ALA A 272 8.54 8.00 1.68
N SER A 273 8.69 9.30 1.95
CA SER A 273 9.03 9.78 3.29
C SER A 273 7.94 9.50 4.31
N THR A 274 6.66 9.67 3.94
CA THR A 274 5.54 9.32 4.84
C THR A 274 5.49 7.82 5.11
N LEU A 275 5.65 6.99 4.07
CA LEU A 275 5.71 5.54 4.22
C LEU A 275 6.87 5.12 5.14
N ALA A 276 8.06 5.68 4.92
CA ALA A 276 9.22 5.42 5.77
C ALA A 276 8.94 5.78 7.23
N LEU A 277 8.34 6.95 7.49
CA LEU A 277 7.95 7.38 8.83
C LEU A 277 6.94 6.41 9.48
N LEU A 278 5.93 5.96 8.72
CA LEU A 278 4.93 5.02 9.21
C LEU A 278 5.56 3.66 9.54
N ILE A 279 6.37 3.09 8.63
CA ILE A 279 7.06 1.82 8.86
C ILE A 279 7.98 1.91 10.08
N VAL A 280 8.78 2.97 10.19
CA VAL A 280 9.67 3.19 11.34
C VAL A 280 8.87 3.33 12.63
N GLY A 281 7.82 4.14 12.63
CA GLY A 281 7.00 4.38 13.83
C GLY A 281 6.28 3.12 14.31
N ILE A 282 5.70 2.33 13.40
CA ILE A 282 5.06 1.05 13.75
C ILE A 282 6.11 0.06 14.26
N THR A 283 7.26 -0.03 13.60
CA THR A 283 8.35 -0.92 14.01
C THR A 283 8.91 -0.56 15.38
N TRP A 284 9.09 0.73 15.65
CA TRP A 284 9.58 1.23 16.93
C TRP A 284 8.59 0.96 18.07
N LEU A 285 7.29 1.07 17.83
CA LEU A 285 6.27 0.72 18.82
C LEU A 285 6.12 -0.78 19.05
N ALA A 286 6.43 -1.59 18.03
CA ALA A 286 6.35 -3.03 18.11
C ALA A 286 7.56 -3.65 18.85
N HIS A 287 8.69 -2.94 18.91
CA HIS A 287 9.91 -3.35 19.59
C HIS A 287 9.93 -2.89 21.06
#